data_AF-A0A0F9SED1-F1
#
_entry.id   AF-A0A0F9SED1-F1
#
_cell.length_a   1.000
_cell.length_b   1.000
_cell.length_c   1.000
_cell.angle_alpha   90.00
_cell.angle_beta   90.00
_cell.angle_gamma   90.00
#
_symmetry.space_group_name_H-M   'P 1'
#
loop_
_entity.id
_entity.type
_entity.pdbx_description
1 polymer ?
#
loop_
_entity_poly.entity_id
_entity_poly.type
_entity_poly.pdbx_seq_one_letter_code
_entity_poly.pdbx_strand_id
1 'polypeptide(L)'
;MALDFTNSIKLQGGKKNMGTIKDNAKAYEPPTTKNIAELERISVDLVIEEREFTRQDGTNFKVDVIVVDGEDYRMPTSVLKNLKAILEEKPDLKEFKVKKSGEGLKTEYTVITLD
;
A
#
# COMPACT_ATOMS: atom_id res chain seq x y z
N MET A 1 -15.50 18.61 58.67
CA MET A 1 -15.17 19.34 57.43
C MET A 1 -14.06 18.54 56.77
N ALA A 2 -14.44 17.71 55.80
CA ALA A 2 -13.54 16.82 55.08
C ALA A 2 -12.80 17.60 54.00
N LEU A 3 -11.58 17.17 53.64
CA LEU A 3 -11.01 17.17 52.29
C LEU A 3 -9.61 16.54 52.33
N ASP A 4 -9.56 15.20 52.41
CA ASP A 4 -8.35 14.44 52.08
C ASP A 4 -8.21 14.39 50.56
N PHE A 5 -7.25 15.16 50.03
CA PHE A 5 -6.80 15.07 48.65
C PHE A 5 -5.85 13.88 48.48
N THR A 6 -6.39 12.66 48.46
CA THR A 6 -5.66 11.49 47.94
C THR A 6 -6.00 11.30 46.48
N ASN A 7 -5.18 11.94 45.64
CA ASN A 7 -5.19 11.84 44.19
C ASN A 7 -4.95 10.38 43.77
N SER A 8 -6.04 9.68 43.47
CA SER A 8 -6.07 8.26 43.12
C SER A 8 -6.09 8.11 41.60
N ILE A 9 -4.97 8.35 40.92
CA ILE A 9 -4.88 8.04 39.49
C ILE A 9 -4.43 6.58 39.34
N LYS A 10 -5.40 5.67 39.35
CA LYS A 10 -5.24 4.30 38.84
C LYS A 10 -5.12 4.39 37.31
N LEU A 11 -3.91 4.30 36.77
CA LEU A 11 -3.68 3.95 35.38
C LEU A 11 -3.54 2.43 35.27
N GLN A 12 -4.67 1.74 35.04
CA GLN A 12 -4.63 0.46 34.34
C GLN A 12 -4.94 0.72 32.86
N GLY A 13 -4.16 0.10 31.98
CA GLY A 13 -4.48 -0.04 30.56
C GLY A 13 -3.42 0.51 29.62
N GLY A 14 -2.60 -0.38 29.05
CA GLY A 14 -1.74 -0.05 27.91
C GLY A 14 -0.41 -0.79 27.94
N LYS A 15 -0.36 -1.97 27.31
CA LYS A 15 0.87 -2.73 27.05
C LYS A 15 1.78 -1.88 26.14
N LYS A 16 2.75 -1.17 26.72
CA LYS A 16 3.70 -0.34 25.96
C LYS A 16 4.81 -1.24 25.43
N ASN A 17 4.75 -1.64 24.16
CA ASN A 17 5.87 -2.30 23.48
C ASN A 17 7.06 -1.31 23.44
N MET A 18 7.94 -1.35 24.44
CA MET A 18 9.15 -0.52 24.51
C MET A 18 10.35 -1.28 23.93
N GLY A 19 10.29 -1.62 22.64
CA GLY A 19 11.53 -1.90 21.91
C GLY A 19 12.31 -0.60 21.73
N THR A 20 13.64 -0.62 21.90
CA THR A 20 14.47 0.55 21.57
C THR A 20 14.39 0.83 20.06
N ILE A 21 14.83 2.01 19.60
CA ILE A 21 14.97 2.30 18.16
C ILE A 21 15.79 1.19 17.47
N LYS A 22 16.79 0.63 18.17
CA LYS A 22 17.62 -0.47 17.70
C LYS A 22 16.84 -1.78 17.55
N ASP A 23 15.91 -2.07 18.45
CA ASP A 23 15.10 -3.29 18.40
C ASP A 23 14.04 -3.20 17.30
N ASN A 24 13.43 -2.03 17.13
CA ASN A 24 12.50 -1.79 16.02
C ASN A 24 13.21 -1.79 14.66
N ALA A 25 14.43 -1.26 14.55
CA ALA A 25 15.20 -1.30 13.32
C ALA A 25 15.61 -2.72 12.91
N LYS A 26 15.83 -3.62 13.89
CA LYS A 26 16.14 -5.03 13.63
C LYS A 26 14.92 -5.86 13.23
N ALA A 27 13.74 -5.50 13.76
CA ALA A 27 12.48 -6.16 13.44
C ALA A 27 11.76 -5.53 12.22
N TYR A 28 12.36 -4.49 11.63
CA TYR A 28 11.82 -3.84 10.45
C TYR A 28 12.02 -4.72 9.22
N GLU A 29 10.96 -5.39 8.79
CA GLU A 29 10.87 -5.97 7.45
C GLU A 29 10.27 -4.91 6.52
N PRO A 30 11.01 -4.37 5.55
CA PRO A 30 10.44 -3.45 4.58
C PRO A 30 9.35 -4.20 3.82
N PRO A 31 8.14 -3.62 3.66
CA PRO A 31 7.12 -4.23 2.83
C PRO A 31 7.65 -4.35 1.39
N THR A 32 7.94 -5.58 0.96
CA THR A 32 8.42 -5.91 -0.38
C THR A 32 7.24 -5.96 -1.35
N THR A 33 6.57 -4.83 -1.54
CA THR A 33 5.63 -4.68 -2.66
C THR A 33 6.38 -4.14 -3.86
N LYS A 34 6.41 -4.91 -4.95
CA LYS A 34 6.96 -4.46 -6.23
C LYS A 34 6.02 -3.45 -6.87
N ASN A 35 6.50 -2.71 -7.86
CA ASN A 35 5.65 -1.79 -8.60
C ASN A 35 5.01 -2.48 -9.80
N ILE A 36 3.72 -2.29 -10.04
CA ILE A 36 3.03 -2.83 -11.23
C ILE A 36 3.69 -2.43 -12.56
N ALA A 37 4.42 -1.31 -12.61
CA ALA A 37 5.18 -0.89 -13.79
C ALA A 37 6.39 -1.77 -14.12
N GLU A 38 6.77 -2.70 -13.24
CA GLU A 38 7.81 -3.70 -13.49
C GLU A 38 7.30 -4.88 -14.31
N LEU A 39 5.97 -5.08 -14.38
CA LEU A 39 5.37 -6.12 -15.20
C LEU A 39 5.34 -5.70 -16.67
N GLU A 40 5.78 -6.57 -17.56
CA GLU A 40 5.75 -6.31 -19.00
C GLU A 40 4.34 -6.39 -19.57
N ARG A 41 3.52 -7.30 -19.04
CA ARG A 41 2.13 -7.54 -19.44
C ARG A 41 1.30 -7.86 -18.21
N ILE A 42 0.10 -7.30 -18.17
CA ILE A 42 -0.84 -7.42 -17.06
C ILE A 42 -2.20 -7.71 -17.68
N SER A 43 -2.83 -8.81 -17.29
CA SER A 43 -4.20 -9.12 -17.72
C SER A 43 -5.20 -8.29 -16.91
N VAL A 44 -6.26 -7.81 -17.58
CA VAL A 44 -7.37 -7.10 -16.93
C VAL A 44 -8.21 -7.99 -16.03
N ASP A 45 -8.09 -9.31 -16.18
CA ASP A 45 -8.84 -10.31 -15.41
C ASP A 45 -8.15 -10.67 -14.08
N LEU A 46 -6.98 -10.09 -13.80
CA LEU A 46 -6.28 -10.32 -12.53
C LEU A 46 -7.07 -9.76 -11.35
N VAL A 47 -7.14 -10.56 -10.28
CA VAL A 47 -7.81 -10.18 -9.04
C VAL A 47 -6.93 -9.22 -8.25
N ILE A 48 -7.52 -8.11 -7.83
CA ILE A 48 -6.90 -7.14 -6.93
C ILE A 48 -7.17 -7.57 -5.49
N GLU A 49 -6.10 -7.74 -4.72
CA GLU A 49 -6.15 -7.94 -3.28
C GLU A 49 -5.85 -6.64 -2.54
N GLU A 50 -6.56 -6.39 -1.45
CA GLU A 50 -6.25 -5.27 -0.57
C GLU A 50 -5.32 -5.74 0.56
N ARG A 51 -4.11 -5.18 0.63
CA ARG A 51 -3.16 -5.45 1.71
C ARG A 51 -3.07 -4.24 2.63
N GLU A 52 -3.16 -4.49 3.93
CA GLU A 52 -2.99 -3.46 4.95
C GLU A 52 -1.52 -3.38 5.37
N PHE A 53 -0.95 -2.18 5.29
CA PHE A 53 0.40 -1.88 5.72
C PHE A 53 0.35 -0.85 6.85
N THR A 54 1.20 -1.01 7.85
CA THR A 54 1.32 -0.03 8.93
C THR A 54 2.51 0.89 8.64
N ARG A 55 2.28 2.20 8.58
CA ARG A 55 3.35 3.19 8.51
C ARG A 55 4.07 3.32 9.83
N GLN A 56 5.26 3.91 9.77
CA GLN A 56 6.09 4.22 10.94
C GLN A 56 5.39 5.13 11.96
N ASP A 57 4.38 5.90 11.54
CA ASP A 57 3.55 6.75 12.41
C ASP A 57 2.41 5.99 13.12
N GLY A 58 2.28 4.68 12.90
CA GLY A 58 1.20 3.85 13.43
C GLY A 58 -0.10 3.90 12.62
N THR A 59 -0.12 4.61 11.48
CA THR A 59 -1.28 4.67 10.60
C THR A 59 -1.31 3.47 9.68
N ASN A 60 -2.40 2.73 9.72
CA ASN A 60 -2.66 1.69 8.75
C ASN A 60 -3.13 2.32 7.42
N PHE A 61 -2.56 1.85 6.32
CA PHE A 61 -2.99 2.21 4.98
C PHE A 61 -3.19 0.94 4.16
N LYS A 62 -4.30 0.91 3.44
CA LYS A 62 -4.64 -0.16 2.52
C LYS A 62 -4.03 0.14 1.16
N VAL A 63 -3.51 -0.89 0.52
CA VAL A 63 -2.89 -0.83 -0.79
C VAL A 63 -3.45 -1.95 -1.64
N ASP A 64 -3.94 -1.58 -2.81
CA ASP A 64 -4.32 -2.51 -3.85
C ASP A 64 -3.07 -3.16 -4.44
N VAL A 65 -3.00 -4.49 -4.39
CA VAL A 65 -1.93 -5.30 -4.97
C VAL A 65 -2.51 -6.38 -5.86
N ILE A 66 -1.75 -6.81 -6.84
CA ILE A 66 -2.03 -8.03 -7.60
C ILE A 66 -0.92 -9.04 -7.33
N VAL A 67 -1.27 -10.31 -7.29
CA VAL A 67 -0.30 -11.40 -7.10
C VAL A 67 0.03 -11.99 -8.46
N VAL A 68 1.31 -11.88 -8.86
CA VAL A 68 1.81 -12.46 -10.11
C VAL A 68 3.05 -13.28 -9.76
N ASP A 69 3.08 -14.55 -10.14
CA ASP A 69 4.16 -15.50 -9.82
C ASP A 69 4.50 -15.60 -8.32
N GLY A 70 3.50 -15.38 -7.45
CA GLY A 70 3.67 -15.39 -6.00
C GLY A 70 4.30 -14.10 -5.44
N GLU A 71 4.44 -13.06 -6.26
CA GLU A 71 4.95 -11.75 -5.86
C GLU A 71 3.85 -10.70 -5.85
N ASP A 72 3.86 -9.85 -4.81
CA ASP A 72 2.88 -8.78 -4.63
C ASP A 72 3.31 -7.53 -5.41
N TYR A 73 2.52 -7.15 -6.41
CA TYR A 73 2.72 -5.93 -7.20
C TYR A 73 1.70 -4.88 -6.81
N ARG A 74 2.16 -3.78 -6.25
CA ARG A 74 1.34 -2.63 -5.90
C ARG A 74 0.77 -1.96 -7.14
N MET A 75 -0.54 -1.75 -7.13
CA MET A 75 -1.28 -1.00 -8.13
C MET A 75 -1.59 0.42 -7.62
N PRO A 76 -0.96 1.47 -8.19
CA PRO A 76 -1.29 2.85 -7.85
C PRO A 76 -2.70 3.23 -8.30
N THR A 77 -3.40 4.04 -7.52
CA THR A 77 -4.74 4.54 -7.87
C THR A 77 -4.78 5.27 -9.21
N SER A 78 -3.69 5.93 -9.62
CA SER A 78 -3.59 6.58 -10.95
C SER A 78 -3.69 5.57 -12.10
N VAL A 79 -3.16 4.36 -11.92
CA VAL A 79 -3.26 3.27 -12.92
C VAL A 79 -4.71 2.83 -13.06
N LEU A 80 -5.41 2.61 -11.94
CA LEU A 80 -6.83 2.22 -11.94
C LEU A 80 -7.72 3.25 -12.65
N LYS A 81 -7.48 4.55 -12.40
CA LYS A 81 -8.21 5.63 -13.07
C LYS A 81 -7.98 5.64 -14.58
N ASN A 82 -6.73 5.50 -15.02
CA ASN A 82 -6.39 5.45 -16.44
C ASN A 82 -6.97 4.19 -17.11
N LEU A 83 -6.85 3.03 -16.45
CA LEU A 83 -7.38 1.76 -16.96
C LEU A 83 -8.91 1.82 -17.10
N LYS A 84 -9.62 2.41 -16.14
CA LYS A 84 -11.07 2.61 -16.23
C LYS A 84 -11.46 3.38 -17.49
N ALA A 85 -10.82 4.53 -17.74
CA ALA A 85 -11.11 5.35 -18.91
C ALA A 85 -10.84 4.58 -20.22
N ILE A 86 -9.77 3.79 -20.26
CA ILE A 86 -9.45 2.94 -21.41
C ILE A 86 -10.51 1.85 -21.61
N LEU A 87 -10.95 1.18 -20.54
CA LEU A 87 -11.98 0.13 -20.63
C LEU A 87 -13.36 0.68 -21.04
N GLU A 88 -13.66 1.94 -20.70
CA GLU A 88 -14.86 2.63 -21.18
C GLU A 88 -14.82 2.85 -22.70
N GLU A 89 -13.64 3.05 -23.30
CA GLU A 89 -13.46 3.21 -24.76
C GLU A 89 -13.18 1.88 -25.49
N LYS A 90 -12.49 0.95 -24.85
CA LYS A 90 -12.06 -0.36 -25.36
C LYS A 90 -12.45 -1.47 -24.38
N PRO A 91 -13.72 -1.89 -24.35
CA PRO A 91 -14.20 -2.92 -23.42
C PRO A 91 -13.58 -4.31 -23.68
N ASP A 92 -13.09 -4.55 -24.89
CA ASP A 92 -12.46 -5.82 -25.28
C ASP A 92 -10.96 -5.92 -24.94
N LEU A 93 -10.41 -4.93 -24.22
CA LEU A 93 -9.00 -4.94 -23.81
C LEU A 93 -8.72 -6.14 -22.90
N LYS A 94 -7.70 -6.93 -23.25
CA LYS A 94 -7.30 -8.12 -22.45
C LYS A 94 -6.04 -7.88 -21.63
N GLU A 95 -5.08 -7.17 -22.21
CA GLU A 95 -3.76 -6.97 -21.64
C GLU A 95 -3.34 -5.51 -21.71
N PHE A 96 -2.58 -5.08 -20.71
CA PHE A 96 -1.97 -3.76 -20.68
C PHE A 96 -0.60 -3.81 -20.01
N LYS A 97 0.15 -2.73 -20.19
CA LYS A 97 1.41 -2.47 -19.51
C LYS A 97 1.32 -1.14 -18.79
N VAL A 98 2.00 -1.02 -17.66
CA VAL A 98 2.17 0.27 -16.99
C VAL A 98 3.59 0.76 -17.21
N LYS A 99 3.72 2.01 -17.65
CA LYS A 99 5.00 2.71 -17.71
C LYS A 99 5.06 3.72 -16.58
N LYS A 100 6.09 3.61 -15.75
CA LYS A 100 6.45 4.62 -14.76
C LYS A 100 7.45 5.59 -15.37
N SER A 101 7.21 6.89 -15.21
CA SER A 101 8.15 7.94 -15.61
C SER A 101 8.33 8.95 -14.49
N GLY A 102 9.54 9.53 -14.39
CA GLY A 102 9.89 10.50 -13.36
C GLY A 102 10.35 9.88 -12.04
N GLU A 103 10.73 10.75 -11.10
CA GLU A 103 11.33 10.39 -9.82
C GLU A 103 10.74 11.23 -8.69
N GLY A 104 10.68 10.65 -7.48
CA GLY A 104 10.14 11.31 -6.29
C GLY A 104 8.70 11.78 -6.48
N LEU A 105 8.46 13.07 -6.22
CA LEU A 105 7.13 13.69 -6.32
C LEU A 105 6.60 13.84 -7.75
N LYS A 106 7.47 13.70 -8.76
CA LYS A 106 7.09 13.79 -10.18
C LYS A 106 6.91 12.42 -10.83
N THR A 107 6.61 11.40 -10.01
CA THR A 107 6.34 10.06 -10.51
C THR A 107 4.98 10.03 -11.19
N GLU A 108 4.96 9.67 -12.46
CA GLU A 108 3.76 9.48 -13.26
C GLU A 108 3.63 8.02 -13.71
N TYR A 109 2.41 7.53 -13.78
CA TYR A 109 2.08 6.18 -14.25
C TYR A 109 1.16 6.29 -15.44
N THR A 110 1.62 5.80 -16.59
CA THR A 110 0.86 5.76 -17.84
C THR A 110 0.47 4.32 -18.15
N VAL A 111 -0.80 4.08 -18.44
CA VAL A 111 -1.29 2.78 -18.91
C VAL A 111 -1.15 2.72 -20.43
N ILE A 112 -0.51 1.67 -20.92
CA ILE A 112 -0.29 1.40 -22.34
C ILE A 112 -1.07 0.13 -22.65
N THR A 113 -2.02 0.21 -23.59
CA THR A 113 -2.77 -0.97 -24.05
C THR A 113 -1.87 -1.87 -24.88
N LEU A 114 -2.04 -3.18 -24.74
CA LEU A 114 -1.39 -4.17 -25.59
C LEU A 114 -2.51 -4.82 -26.42
N ASP A 115 -2.45 -4.64 -27.74
CA ASP A 115 -3.36 -5.28 -28.70
C ASP A 115 -2.97 -6.74 -28.96
#